data_AF-A0A954L8H6-F1
#
_entry.id   AF-A0A954L8H6-F1
#
_cell.length_a   1.000
_cell.length_b   1.000
_cell.length_c   1.000
_cell.angle_alpha   90.00
_cell.angle_beta   90.00
_cell.angle_gamma   90.00
#
_symmetry.space_group_name_H-M   'P 1'
#
loop_
_entity.id
_entity.type
_entity.pdbx_description
1 polymer ?
#
loop_
_entity_poly.entity_id
_entity_poly.type
_entity_poly.pdbx_seq_one_letter_code
_entity_poly.pdbx_strand_id
1 'polypeptide(L)'
;MAVPDVVPLGAISRAHWHTMETNAEAADFILYRYEFVDNSSELTPYGRDHIQEIAARMPSAPFPVLVERTINNSDPELDQIRRDLVVQVLTDLGNPDADQRTVVSQPYGDGINSMEGEFDYSRFRGTRGFGGNFGGGQSGSGGGGGGGF
;
A
#
# COMPACT_ATOMS: atom_id res chain seq x y z
N MET A 1 -34.09 -26.20 30.51
CA MET A 1 -32.69 -26.69 30.58
C MET A 1 -31.80 -25.46 30.42
N ALA A 2 -31.27 -24.94 31.53
CA ALA A 2 -30.48 -23.70 31.50
C ALA A 2 -29.04 -24.03 31.10
N VAL A 3 -28.54 -23.40 30.04
CA VAL A 3 -27.13 -23.46 29.67
C VAL A 3 -26.34 -22.75 30.79
N PRO A 4 -25.34 -23.38 31.42
CA PRO A 4 -24.56 -22.72 32.45
C PRO A 4 -23.73 -21.60 31.83
N ASP A 5 -23.91 -20.39 32.34
CA ASP A 5 -23.24 -19.15 31.92
C ASP A 5 -21.79 -19.08 32.48
N VAL A 6 -21.06 -20.20 32.38
CA VAL A 6 -19.72 -20.36 32.93
C VAL A 6 -18.77 -20.57 31.76
N VAL A 7 -18.22 -19.47 31.27
CA VAL A 7 -17.16 -19.52 30.26
C VAL A 7 -15.92 -20.23 30.84
N PRO A 8 -15.27 -21.14 30.08
CA PRO A 8 -14.06 -21.81 30.55
C PRO A 8 -12.97 -20.79 30.87
N LEU A 9 -12.17 -21.05 31.91
CA LEU A 9 -11.02 -20.21 32.26
C LEU A 9 -10.10 -20.08 31.04
N GLY A 10 -9.78 -18.83 30.67
CA GLY A 10 -8.98 -18.52 29.47
C GLY A 10 -9.76 -18.35 28.17
N ALA A 11 -11.07 -18.67 28.12
CA ALA A 11 -11.89 -18.46 26.91
C ALA A 11 -11.96 -16.97 26.53
N ILE A 12 -12.10 -16.09 27.53
CA ILE A 12 -12.12 -14.62 27.31
C ILE A 12 -10.76 -14.12 26.79
N SER A 13 -9.65 -14.61 27.36
CA SER A 13 -8.31 -14.21 26.90
C SER A 13 -8.06 -14.70 25.48
N ARG A 14 -8.38 -15.97 25.16
CA ARG A 14 -8.26 -16.52 23.80
C ARG A 14 -9.10 -15.71 22.81
N ALA A 15 -10.35 -15.41 23.15
CA ALA A 15 -11.22 -14.60 22.28
C ALA A 15 -10.61 -13.22 22.02
N HIS A 16 -10.07 -12.56 23.05
CA HIS A 16 -9.39 -11.27 22.91
C HIS A 16 -8.18 -11.33 21.95
N TRP A 17 -7.27 -12.30 22.14
CA TRP A 17 -6.11 -12.47 21.26
C TRP A 17 -6.52 -12.79 19.82
N HIS A 18 -7.51 -13.65 19.64
CA HIS A 18 -8.01 -14.01 18.32
C HIS A 18 -8.65 -12.81 17.60
N THR A 19 -9.40 -11.97 18.32
CA THR A 19 -9.94 -10.73 17.75
C THR A 19 -8.83 -9.77 17.34
N MET A 20 -7.77 -9.62 18.14
CA MET A 20 -6.63 -8.77 17.77
C MET A 20 -5.90 -9.29 16.54
N GLU A 21 -5.68 -10.60 16.46
CA GLU A 21 -5.07 -11.27 15.29
C GLU A 21 -5.92 -11.08 14.03
N THR A 22 -7.23 -11.32 14.13
CA THR A 22 -8.17 -11.15 12.99
C THR A 22 -8.21 -9.70 12.52
N ASN A 23 -8.19 -8.74 13.44
CA ASN A 23 -8.19 -7.32 13.09
C ASN A 23 -6.86 -6.88 12.45
N ALA A 24 -5.73 -7.44 12.90
CA ALA A 24 -4.43 -7.20 12.28
C ALA A 24 -4.40 -7.78 10.86
N GLU A 25 -4.91 -8.99 10.65
CA GLU A 25 -5.01 -9.61 9.33
C GLU A 25 -5.94 -8.81 8.40
N ALA A 26 -7.05 -8.27 8.92
CA ALA A 26 -7.92 -7.39 8.14
C ALA A 26 -7.25 -6.06 7.76
N ALA A 27 -6.30 -5.56 8.56
CA ALA A 27 -5.57 -4.33 8.27
C ALA A 27 -4.56 -4.51 7.11
N ASP A 28 -4.01 -5.70 6.92
CA ASP A 28 -3.14 -6.04 5.77
C ASP A 28 -3.88 -5.96 4.41
N PHE A 29 -5.21 -5.89 4.42
CA PHE A 29 -6.02 -5.76 3.18
C PHE A 29 -6.33 -4.30 2.82
N ILE A 30 -5.63 -3.33 3.43
CA ILE A 30 -5.82 -1.90 3.21
C ILE A 30 -4.65 -1.36 2.37
N LEU A 31 -4.93 -0.87 1.16
CA LEU A 31 -3.99 -0.08 0.38
C LEU A 31 -4.05 1.39 0.79
N TYR A 32 -2.95 1.89 1.33
CA TYR A 32 -2.84 3.27 1.81
C TYR A 32 -2.54 4.26 0.67
N ARG A 33 -2.85 5.55 0.90
CA ARG A 33 -2.63 6.62 -0.08
C ARG A 33 -1.18 6.73 -0.51
N TYR A 34 -0.23 6.54 0.41
CA TYR A 34 1.21 6.65 0.15
C TYR A 34 1.77 5.50 -0.70
N GLU A 35 0.98 4.46 -0.94
CA GLU A 35 1.34 3.37 -1.85
C GLU A 35 1.10 3.73 -3.31
N PHE A 36 0.41 4.85 -3.55
CA PHE A 36 0.23 5.47 -4.86
C PHE A 36 1.20 6.64 -5.04
N VAL A 37 1.59 6.90 -6.29
CA VAL A 37 2.49 8.00 -6.64
C VAL A 37 1.72 9.32 -6.64
N ASP A 38 2.01 10.23 -5.70
CA ASP A 38 1.40 11.58 -5.60
C ASP A 38 -0.14 11.57 -5.81
N ASN A 39 -0.63 12.36 -6.77
CA ASN A 39 -2.03 12.47 -7.19
C ASN A 39 -2.33 11.56 -8.40
N SER A 40 -1.59 10.48 -8.56
CA SER A 40 -1.78 9.50 -9.64
C SER A 40 -2.44 8.23 -9.11
N SER A 41 -2.93 7.42 -10.06
CA SER A 41 -3.37 6.05 -9.85
C SER A 41 -2.22 5.03 -9.94
N GLU A 42 -1.01 5.46 -10.31
CA GLU A 42 0.15 4.57 -10.40
C GLU A 42 0.61 4.06 -9.02
N LEU A 43 0.87 2.76 -8.93
CA LEU A 43 1.42 2.13 -7.73
C LEU A 43 2.94 2.36 -7.61
N THR A 44 3.37 2.68 -6.39
CA THR A 44 4.78 2.67 -5.97
C THR A 44 5.34 1.24 -6.01
N PRO A 45 6.68 1.03 -5.97
CA PRO A 45 7.25 -0.30 -5.81
C PRO A 45 6.69 -1.05 -4.60
N TYR A 46 6.60 -0.37 -3.46
CA TYR A 46 6.01 -0.94 -2.25
C TYR A 46 4.54 -1.33 -2.45
N GLY A 47 3.71 -0.46 -3.03
CA GLY A 47 2.31 -0.77 -3.33
C GLY A 47 2.13 -1.94 -4.30
N ARG A 48 3.10 -2.18 -5.20
CA ARG A 48 3.08 -3.36 -6.10
C ARG A 48 3.42 -4.65 -5.37
N ASP A 49 4.33 -4.61 -4.41
CA ASP A 49 4.64 -5.80 -3.61
C ASP A 49 3.46 -6.09 -2.66
N HIS A 50 2.88 -5.06 -2.06
CA HIS A 50 1.73 -5.18 -1.17
C HIS A 50 0.49 -5.75 -1.89
N ILE A 51 0.13 -5.25 -3.07
CA ILE A 51 -1.01 -5.81 -3.83
C ILE A 51 -0.77 -7.27 -4.25
N GLN A 52 0.48 -7.70 -4.46
CA GLN A 52 0.79 -9.11 -4.72
C GLN A 52 0.58 -9.98 -3.48
N GLU A 53 0.94 -9.49 -2.30
CA GLU A 53 0.66 -10.18 -1.04
C GLU A 53 -0.85 -10.33 -0.81
N ILE A 54 -1.61 -9.26 -1.03
CA ILE A 54 -3.08 -9.29 -0.97
C ILE A 54 -3.64 -10.30 -1.97
N ALA A 55 -3.17 -10.27 -3.22
CA ALA A 55 -3.63 -11.18 -4.27
C ALA A 55 -3.40 -12.66 -3.92
N ALA A 56 -2.27 -12.98 -3.27
CA ALA A 56 -1.97 -14.34 -2.84
C ALA A 56 -2.85 -14.82 -1.67
N ARG A 57 -3.28 -13.90 -0.78
CA ARG A 57 -4.08 -14.21 0.41
C ARG A 57 -5.60 -14.11 0.17
N MET A 58 -6.03 -13.37 -0.86
CA MET A 58 -7.43 -13.14 -1.20
C MET A 58 -8.29 -14.42 -1.27
N PRO A 59 -7.83 -15.53 -1.87
CA PRO A 59 -8.62 -16.76 -1.94
C PRO A 59 -8.89 -17.44 -0.59
N SER A 60 -8.01 -17.23 0.40
CA SER A 60 -8.09 -17.86 1.72
C SER A 60 -8.63 -16.94 2.82
N ALA A 61 -8.62 -15.63 2.61
CA ALA A 61 -9.04 -14.64 3.58
C ALA A 61 -10.41 -14.03 3.20
N PRO A 62 -11.36 -13.87 4.15
CA PRO A 62 -12.69 -13.33 3.87
C PRO A 62 -12.76 -11.79 3.88
N PHE A 63 -11.63 -11.09 4.00
CA PHE A 63 -11.61 -9.64 4.17
C PHE A 63 -11.82 -8.88 2.85
N PRO A 64 -12.52 -7.73 2.86
CA PRO A 64 -12.58 -6.84 1.71
C PRO A 64 -11.22 -6.15 1.51
N VAL A 65 -10.90 -5.82 0.26
CA VAL A 65 -9.72 -4.98 -0.06
C VAL A 65 -10.17 -3.52 0.04
N LEU A 66 -9.54 -2.74 0.90
CA LEU A 66 -9.85 -1.33 1.05
C LEU A 66 -8.83 -0.48 0.32
N VAL A 67 -9.30 0.48 -0.47
CA VAL A 67 -8.48 1.55 -1.03
C VAL A 67 -8.73 2.81 -0.22
N GLU A 68 -7.68 3.35 0.39
CA GLU A 68 -7.77 4.57 1.18
C GLU A 68 -8.19 5.75 0.30
N ARG A 69 -9.29 6.40 0.68
CA ARG A 69 -9.74 7.63 0.04
C ARG A 69 -8.79 8.81 0.28
N THR A 70 -8.78 9.77 -0.62
CA THR A 70 -8.07 11.04 -0.46
C THR A 70 -8.45 11.78 0.83
N ILE A 71 -7.52 12.60 1.35
CA ILE A 71 -7.75 13.39 2.58
C ILE A 71 -9.02 14.21 2.42
N ASN A 72 -9.92 14.09 3.38
CA ASN A 72 -11.23 14.77 3.38
C ASN A 72 -12.07 14.51 2.10
N ASN A 73 -11.83 13.39 1.41
CA ASN A 73 -12.50 13.05 0.15
C ASN A 73 -12.38 14.18 -0.88
N SER A 74 -11.19 14.78 -0.97
CA SER A 74 -10.90 15.93 -1.83
C SER A 74 -10.99 15.61 -3.32
N ASP A 75 -10.75 14.35 -3.70
CA ASP A 75 -10.79 13.91 -5.09
C ASP A 75 -11.39 12.48 -5.19
N PRO A 76 -12.73 12.38 -5.21
CA PRO A 76 -13.41 11.09 -5.31
C PRO A 76 -13.24 10.45 -6.69
N GLU A 77 -12.94 11.20 -7.74
CA GLU A 77 -12.70 10.64 -9.08
C GLU A 77 -11.38 9.87 -9.11
N LEU A 78 -10.31 10.47 -8.56
CA LEU A 78 -9.03 9.81 -8.40
C LEU A 78 -9.15 8.53 -7.54
N ASP A 79 -9.94 8.59 -6.47
CA ASP A 79 -10.15 7.43 -5.60
C ASP A 79 -10.84 6.27 -6.34
N GLN A 80 -11.80 6.55 -7.23
CA GLN A 80 -12.40 5.51 -8.07
C GLN A 80 -11.41 4.96 -9.09
N ILE A 81 -10.60 5.81 -9.74
CA ILE A 81 -9.57 5.36 -10.69
C ILE A 81 -8.56 4.44 -10.00
N ARG A 82 -8.16 4.76 -8.75
CA ARG A 82 -7.29 3.90 -7.94
C ARG A 82 -7.94 2.55 -7.66
N ARG A 83 -9.21 2.54 -7.27
CA ARG A 83 -9.97 1.32 -7.05
C ARG A 83 -10.07 0.47 -8.32
N ASP A 84 -10.34 1.08 -9.47
CA ASP A 84 -10.44 0.35 -10.74
C ASP A 84 -9.09 -0.24 -11.17
N LEU A 85 -7.98 0.48 -10.95
CA LEU A 85 -6.64 -0.05 -11.17
C LEU A 85 -6.33 -1.24 -10.25
N VAL A 86 -6.69 -1.15 -8.97
CA VAL A 86 -6.51 -2.25 -8.01
C VAL A 86 -7.34 -3.47 -8.42
N VAL A 87 -8.59 -3.27 -8.79
CA VAL A 87 -9.47 -4.35 -9.29
C VAL A 87 -8.86 -5.01 -10.52
N GLN A 88 -8.38 -4.22 -11.48
CA GLN A 88 -7.73 -4.74 -12.68
C GLN A 88 -6.52 -5.59 -12.34
N VAL A 89 -5.60 -5.08 -11.52
CA VAL A 89 -4.37 -5.79 -11.14
C VAL A 89 -4.69 -7.08 -10.39
N LEU A 90 -5.63 -7.05 -9.42
CA LEU A 90 -6.04 -8.25 -8.68
C LEU A 90 -6.69 -9.29 -9.60
N THR A 91 -7.51 -8.85 -10.57
CA THR A 91 -8.12 -9.73 -11.56
C THR A 91 -7.07 -10.38 -12.45
N ASP A 92 -6.09 -9.61 -12.92
CA ASP A 92 -4.96 -10.09 -13.72
C ASP A 92 -4.09 -11.10 -12.94
N LEU A 93 -4.00 -10.94 -11.61
CA LEU A 93 -3.33 -11.88 -10.70
C LEU A 93 -4.16 -13.13 -10.37
N GLY A 94 -5.35 -13.30 -10.97
CA GLY A 94 -6.16 -14.51 -10.87
C GLY A 94 -7.30 -14.44 -9.86
N ASN A 95 -7.66 -13.24 -9.36
CA ASN A 95 -8.77 -13.04 -8.43
C ASN A 95 -9.99 -12.42 -9.14
N PRO A 96 -10.91 -13.23 -9.72
CA PRO A 96 -12.03 -12.73 -10.52
C PRO A 96 -13.12 -12.01 -9.68
N ASP A 97 -13.13 -12.22 -8.36
CA ASP A 97 -14.04 -11.59 -7.40
C ASP A 97 -13.53 -10.22 -6.89
N ALA A 98 -12.38 -9.75 -7.38
CA ALA A 98 -11.75 -8.50 -6.95
C ALA A 98 -12.68 -7.28 -7.06
N ASP A 99 -13.50 -7.19 -8.11
CA ASP A 99 -14.44 -6.09 -8.32
C ASP A 99 -15.46 -5.98 -7.18
N GLN A 100 -15.96 -7.11 -6.70
CA GLN A 100 -16.96 -7.16 -5.63
C GLN A 100 -16.36 -6.93 -4.24
N ARG A 101 -15.06 -7.20 -4.09
CA ARG A 101 -14.37 -7.13 -2.80
C ARG A 101 -13.58 -5.85 -2.58
N THR A 102 -13.30 -5.10 -3.63
CA THR A 102 -12.50 -3.87 -3.55
C THR A 102 -13.40 -2.65 -3.37
N VAL A 103 -13.21 -1.92 -2.27
CA VAL A 103 -14.05 -0.78 -1.89
C VAL A 103 -13.20 0.43 -1.50
N VAL A 104 -13.60 1.63 -1.93
CA VAL A 104 -12.99 2.88 -1.49
C VAL A 104 -13.53 3.25 -0.09
N SER A 105 -12.66 3.42 0.90
CA SER A 105 -13.07 3.75 2.26
C SER A 105 -12.01 4.54 3.03
N GLN A 106 -12.37 5.04 4.21
CA GLN A 106 -11.37 5.35 5.24
C GLN A 106 -10.81 4.03 5.79
N PRO A 107 -9.53 3.99 6.18
CA PRO A 107 -8.92 2.80 6.74
C PRO A 107 -9.45 2.53 8.16
N TYR A 108 -9.38 1.27 8.62
CA TYR A 108 -9.84 0.88 9.97
C TYR A 108 -8.99 1.49 11.10
N GLY A 109 -7.78 1.93 10.78
CA GLY A 109 -6.90 2.73 11.62
C GLY A 109 -5.94 3.54 10.74
N ASP A 110 -5.33 4.57 11.30
CA ASP A 110 -4.24 5.30 10.64
C ASP A 110 -3.03 4.36 10.48
N GLY A 111 -2.95 3.63 9.37
CA GLY A 111 -1.71 2.96 8.97
C GLY A 111 -0.78 3.97 8.30
N ILE A 112 0.53 3.78 8.49
CA ILE A 112 1.69 4.54 7.96
C ILE A 112 1.40 6.02 7.57
N ASN A 113 0.61 6.74 8.36
CA ASN A 113 0.31 8.17 8.17
C ASN A 113 1.35 9.05 8.89
N SER A 114 2.37 8.44 9.50
CA SER A 114 3.44 9.10 10.25
C SER A 114 4.76 9.04 9.49
N MET A 115 5.70 9.92 9.85
CA MET A 115 6.99 10.25 9.19
C MET A 115 7.74 9.10 8.50
N GLU A 116 7.55 7.84 8.90
CA GLU A 116 8.09 6.64 8.25
C GLU A 116 7.60 6.47 6.80
N GLY A 117 6.32 6.74 6.51
CA GLY A 117 5.78 6.74 5.15
C GLY A 117 6.33 7.89 4.30
N GLU A 118 6.55 9.05 4.92
CA GLU A 118 7.23 10.19 4.28
C GLU A 118 8.69 9.85 3.95
N PHE A 119 9.41 9.07 4.78
CA PHE A 119 10.79 8.65 4.49
C PHE A 119 10.88 7.68 3.31
N ASP A 120 10.03 6.65 3.21
CA ASP A 120 10.04 5.74 2.06
C ASP A 120 9.53 6.44 0.79
N TYR A 121 8.50 7.26 0.92
CA TYR A 121 7.99 8.10 -0.17
C TYR A 121 9.02 9.13 -0.66
N SER A 122 9.69 9.83 0.26
CA SER A 122 10.74 10.80 -0.06
C SER A 122 12.00 10.12 -0.62
N ARG A 123 12.33 8.90 -0.21
CA ARG A 123 13.40 8.09 -0.81
C ARG A 123 13.08 7.71 -2.25
N PHE A 124 11.84 7.33 -2.53
CA PHE A 124 11.35 7.09 -3.90
C PHE A 124 11.36 8.37 -4.75
N ARG A 125 10.85 9.49 -4.22
CA ARG A 125 10.87 10.81 -4.86
C ARG A 125 12.29 11.32 -5.10
N GLY A 126 13.21 11.10 -4.16
CA GLY A 126 14.64 11.44 -4.27
C GLY A 126 15.36 10.61 -5.33
N THR A 127 14.97 9.34 -5.49
CA THR A 127 15.54 8.44 -6.51
C THR A 127 15.12 8.84 -7.93
N ARG A 128 13.89 9.34 -8.13
CA ARG A 128 13.46 9.93 -9.42
C ARG A 128 13.90 11.39 -9.61
N GLY A 129 14.04 12.15 -8.53
CA GLY A 129 14.36 13.59 -8.55
C GLY A 129 15.83 13.94 -8.71
N PHE A 130 16.76 13.01 -8.45
CA PHE A 130 18.21 13.21 -8.61
C PHE A 130 18.84 12.41 -9.77
N GLY A 131 18.03 11.89 -10.70
CA GLY A 131 18.49 11.12 -11.86
C GLY A 131 18.33 11.82 -13.21
N GLY A 132 17.79 13.04 -13.25
CA GLY A 132 17.42 13.73 -14.50
C GLY A 132 18.48 14.64 -15.13
N ASN A 133 19.73 14.68 -14.63
CA ASN A 133 20.74 15.63 -15.12
C ASN A 133 22.18 15.08 -15.25
N PHE A 134 22.36 13.76 -15.45
CA PHE A 134 23.66 13.25 -15.91
C PHE A 134 23.71 13.26 -17.43
N GLY A 135 24.34 14.31 -17.94
CA GLY A 135 24.35 14.74 -19.34
C GLY A 135 24.94 13.73 -20.32
N GLY A 136 24.16 13.45 -21.36
CA GLY A 136 24.67 13.06 -22.67
C GLY A 136 24.87 14.32 -23.50
N GLY A 137 26.11 14.80 -23.59
CA GLY A 137 26.45 16.02 -24.32
C GLY A 137 27.94 16.09 -24.62
N GLN A 138 28.31 15.52 -25.76
CA GLN A 138 29.66 15.49 -26.30
C GLN A 138 30.17 16.89 -26.68
N SER A 139 31.22 17.37 -26.00
CA SER A 139 32.19 18.36 -26.48
C SER A 139 33.42 18.24 -25.57
N GLY A 140 34.68 18.07 -25.99
CA GLY A 140 35.32 18.54 -27.22
C GLY A 140 36.21 19.76 -26.90
N SER A 141 37.28 19.58 -26.09
CA SER A 141 38.49 20.42 -25.92
C SER A 141 39.16 20.00 -24.61
N GLY A 142 40.44 19.65 -24.49
CA GLY A 142 41.61 20.19 -25.15
C GLY A 142 42.41 21.04 -24.14
N GLY A 143 43.52 20.49 -23.63
CA GLY A 143 44.50 21.18 -22.76
C GLY A 143 44.39 20.82 -21.28
N GLY A 144 45.45 20.51 -20.53
CA GLY A 144 46.88 20.60 -20.78
C GLY A 144 47.57 20.88 -19.43
N GLY A 145 48.66 20.15 -19.15
CA GLY A 145 49.58 20.39 -18.03
C GLY A 145 49.10 19.83 -16.68
N GLY A 146 49.87 19.09 -15.89
CA GLY A 146 51.30 18.89 -15.87
C GLY A 146 51.83 19.20 -14.46
N GLY A 147 52.61 18.29 -13.91
CA GLY A 147 53.66 18.61 -12.94
C GLY A 147 53.23 18.76 -11.48
N GLY A 148 53.47 17.68 -10.74
CA GLY A 148 53.60 17.68 -9.29
C GLY A 148 54.40 16.46 -8.84
N PHE A 149 55.57 16.25 -9.46
CA PHE A 149 56.85 15.62 -9.08
C PHE A 149 57.62 15.31 -10.37
#